data_AF-A0A484B9W9-F1
#
_entry.id   AF-A0A484B9W9-F1
#
_cell.length_a   1.000
_cell.length_b   1.000
_cell.length_c   1.000
_cell.angle_alpha   90.00
_cell.angle_beta   90.00
_cell.angle_gamma   90.00
#
_symmetry.space_group_name_H-M   'P 1'
#
loop_
_entity.id
_entity.type
_entity.pdbx_description
1 polymer ?
#
loop_
_entity_poly.entity_id
_entity_poly.type
_entity_poly.pdbx_seq_one_letter_code
_entity_poly.pdbx_strand_id
1 'polypeptide(L)'
;MSRGEIKHSLLSFVRGQRGCKLLAFNGHNYVRNRRSGLKTYWICSKKGSTKCSARVVTNVIEGVHKIVLESCHHTCLNFDRKKRLSLVTPLLKPNHKSAIKAVLASGFVKTEAEEDLTLELRSLNLSIEDLQQLE
;
A
#
# COMPACT_ATOMS: atom_id res chain seq x y z
N MET A 1 -17.82 24.40 6.54
CA MET A 1 -16.85 23.33 6.87
C MET A 1 -17.50 21.97 6.64
N SER A 2 -17.59 21.51 5.40
CA SER A 2 -18.19 20.22 5.06
C SER A 2 -17.19 19.10 5.35
N ARG A 3 -17.33 18.45 6.51
CA ARG A 3 -16.64 17.18 6.81
C ARG A 3 -17.13 16.16 5.79
N GLY A 4 -16.26 15.78 4.86
CA GLY A 4 -16.57 14.84 3.79
C GLY A 4 -17.12 13.54 4.39
N GLU A 5 -18.27 13.13 3.88
CA GLU A 5 -18.96 11.90 4.21
C GLU A 5 -18.02 10.71 3.98
N ILE A 6 -17.63 10.01 5.04
CA ILE A 6 -16.76 8.84 4.94
C ILE A 6 -17.59 7.71 4.36
N LYS A 7 -17.56 7.55 3.03
CA LYS A 7 -18.05 6.32 2.40
C LYS A 7 -17.21 5.17 2.94
N HIS A 8 -17.83 4.28 3.72
CA HIS A 8 -17.21 3.03 4.17
C HIS A 8 -17.01 2.08 2.98
N SER A 9 -16.25 2.48 1.97
CA SER A 9 -15.76 1.56 0.95
C SER A 9 -14.72 0.66 1.62
N LEU A 10 -14.95 -0.65 1.55
CA LEU A 10 -14.08 -1.68 2.11
C LEU A 10 -12.68 -1.57 1.48
N LEU A 11 -11.77 -0.91 2.16
CA LEU A 11 -10.36 -0.93 1.81
C LEU A 11 -9.75 -2.24 2.30
N SER A 12 -8.84 -2.80 1.53
CA SER A 12 -8.07 -3.98 1.94
C SER A 12 -6.61 -3.83 1.54
N PHE A 13 -5.74 -4.55 2.25
CA PHE A 13 -4.32 -4.60 1.90
C PHE A 13 -4.00 -5.95 1.26
N VAL A 14 -3.40 -5.92 0.08
CA VAL A 14 -2.97 -7.11 -0.65
C VAL A 14 -1.46 -7.09 -0.87
N ARG A 15 -0.84 -8.27 -0.98
CA ARG A 15 0.59 -8.38 -1.28
C ARG A 15 0.79 -8.47 -2.79
N GLY A 16 1.63 -7.60 -3.33
CA GLY A 16 2.07 -7.65 -4.71
C GLY A 16 3.03 -8.82 -4.98
N GLN A 17 3.31 -9.10 -6.25
CA GLN A 17 4.19 -10.20 -6.67
C GLN A 17 5.61 -10.12 -6.07
N ARG A 18 6.10 -8.91 -5.79
CA ARG A 18 7.43 -8.65 -5.20
C ARG A 18 7.38 -8.48 -3.68
N GLY A 19 6.28 -8.85 -3.03
CA GLY A 19 6.08 -8.73 -1.58
C GLY A 19 5.60 -7.36 -1.09
N CYS A 20 5.57 -6.33 -1.95
CA CYS A 20 5.15 -4.99 -1.55
C CYS A 20 3.67 -4.92 -1.14
N LYS A 21 3.35 -4.16 -0.08
CA LYS A 21 1.97 -3.89 0.35
C LYS A 21 1.25 -2.96 -0.65
N LEU A 22 0.07 -3.38 -1.10
CA LEU A 22 -0.81 -2.62 -1.99
C LEU A 22 -2.11 -2.31 -1.28
N LEU A 23 -2.69 -1.15 -1.56
CA LEU A 23 -4.05 -0.80 -1.16
C LEU A 23 -5.00 -1.22 -2.28
N ALA A 24 -5.95 -2.11 -1.98
CA ALA A 24 -7.05 -2.47 -2.86
C ALA A 24 -8.30 -1.71 -2.43
N PHE A 25 -8.85 -0.91 -3.34
CA PHE A 25 -9.96 0.00 -3.06
C PHE A 25 -10.76 0.29 -4.33
N ASN A 26 -12.10 0.20 -4.25
CA ASN A 26 -13.01 0.38 -5.38
C ASN A 26 -12.59 -0.43 -6.63
N GLY A 27 -12.17 -1.68 -6.41
CA GLY A 27 -11.67 -2.60 -7.44
C GLY A 27 -10.28 -2.27 -7.98
N HIS A 28 -9.66 -1.14 -7.63
CA HIS A 28 -8.35 -0.75 -8.13
C HIS A 28 -7.26 -1.01 -7.10
N ASN A 29 -6.06 -1.33 -7.60
CA ASN A 29 -4.86 -1.48 -6.77
C ASN A 29 -4.02 -0.20 -6.81
N TYR A 30 -3.56 0.22 -5.64
CA TYR A 30 -2.71 1.39 -5.45
C TYR A 30 -1.40 0.99 -4.76
N VAL A 31 -0.31 1.62 -5.17
CA VAL A 31 1.01 1.50 -4.55
C VAL A 31 1.24 2.67 -3.60
N ARG A 32 2.00 2.44 -2.54
CA ARG A 32 2.41 3.50 -1.61
C ARG A 32 3.30 4.50 -2.36
N ASN A 33 2.92 5.77 -2.37
CA ASN A 33 3.72 6.85 -2.96
C ASN A 33 4.61 7.51 -1.90
N ARG A 34 4.00 7.96 -0.81
CA ARG A 34 4.71 8.54 0.33
C ARG A 34 3.87 8.41 1.59
N ARG A 35 4.50 8.63 2.74
CA ARG A 35 3.84 8.64 4.04
C ARG A 35 4.26 9.87 4.83
N SER A 36 3.33 10.42 5.61
CA SER A 36 3.55 11.56 6.50
C SER A 36 2.70 11.39 7.75
N GLY A 37 3.35 11.14 8.89
CA GLY A 37 2.66 10.83 10.14
C GLY A 37 1.76 9.60 10.02
N LEU A 38 0.48 9.79 10.36
CA LEU A 38 -0.60 8.80 10.26
C LEU A 38 -1.20 8.70 8.85
N LYS A 39 -0.87 9.65 7.96
CA LYS A 39 -1.40 9.68 6.59
C LYS A 39 -0.48 8.94 5.61
N THR A 40 -1.07 8.07 4.81
CA THR A 40 -0.38 7.39 3.71
C THR A 40 -1.01 7.79 2.38
N TYR A 41 -0.18 8.23 1.45
CA TYR A 41 -0.58 8.65 0.12
C TYR A 41 -0.34 7.50 -0.86
N TRP A 42 -1.39 7.14 -1.59
CA TRP A 42 -1.43 6.02 -2.52
C TRP A 42 -1.68 6.54 -3.93
N ILE A 43 -0.98 5.96 -4.91
CA ILE A 43 -1.16 6.25 -6.34
C ILE A 43 -1.57 4.99 -7.07
N CYS A 44 -2.33 5.12 -8.16
CA CYS A 44 -2.72 3.96 -8.96
C CYS A 44 -1.50 3.12 -9.37
N SER A 45 -1.59 1.80 -9.19
CA SER A 45 -0.52 0.85 -9.60
C SER A 45 -0.20 0.91 -11.10
N LYS A 46 -1.12 1.42 -11.92
CA LYS A 46 -0.96 1.61 -13.37
C LYS A 46 -0.41 2.99 -13.75
N LYS A 47 0.00 3.83 -12.79
CA LYS A 47 0.55 5.18 -13.03
C LYS A 47 1.66 5.17 -14.10
N GLY A 48 2.60 4.22 -14.02
CA GLY A 48 3.72 4.13 -14.97
C GLY A 48 3.31 3.71 -16.38
N SER A 49 2.33 2.81 -16.52
CA SER A 49 1.93 2.25 -17.81
C SER A 49 0.84 3.05 -18.53
N THR A 50 -0.11 3.63 -17.80
CA THR A 50 -1.27 4.32 -18.39
C THR A 50 -1.34 5.81 -18.02
N LYS A 51 -0.31 6.34 -17.35
CA LYS A 51 -0.26 7.72 -16.83
C LYS A 51 -1.41 8.11 -15.88
N CYS A 52 -2.18 7.13 -15.39
CA CYS A 52 -3.38 7.33 -14.55
C CYS A 52 -3.13 8.28 -13.38
N SER A 53 -3.98 9.29 -13.18
CA SER A 53 -3.82 10.30 -12.13
C SER A 53 -4.50 9.93 -10.81
N ALA A 54 -5.16 8.78 -10.72
CA ALA A 54 -5.93 8.40 -9.54
C ALA A 54 -5.07 8.27 -8.28
N ARG A 55 -5.56 8.85 -7.19
CA ARG A 55 -4.90 8.93 -5.88
C ARG A 55 -5.89 8.63 -4.76
N VAL A 56 -5.37 8.04 -3.69
CA VAL A 56 -6.12 7.78 -2.45
C VAL A 56 -5.24 8.16 -1.27
N VAL A 57 -5.82 8.69 -0.20
CA VAL A 57 -5.12 8.93 1.06
C VAL A 57 -5.83 8.17 2.16
N THR A 58 -5.07 7.35 2.89
CA THR A 58 -5.54 6.70 4.11
C THR A 58 -4.98 7.44 5.33
N ASN A 59 -5.74 7.51 6.41
CA ASN A 59 -5.26 7.92 7.72
C ASN A 59 -5.47 6.78 8.72
N VAL A 60 -4.50 6.54 9.61
CA VAL A 60 -4.69 5.62 10.73
C VAL A 60 -5.33 6.40 11.87
N ILE A 61 -6.51 5.97 12.30
CA ILE A 61 -7.27 6.56 13.40
C ILE A 61 -7.66 5.38 14.29
N GLU A 62 -7.18 5.38 15.54
CA GLU A 62 -7.42 4.31 16.53
C GLU A 62 -6.94 2.94 16.03
N GLY A 63 -5.78 2.88 15.36
CA GLY A 63 -5.24 1.65 14.76
C GLY A 63 -5.97 1.18 13.49
N VAL A 64 -7.04 1.88 13.07
CA VAL A 64 -7.81 1.54 11.87
C VAL A 64 -7.45 2.46 10.72
N HIS A 65 -7.08 1.88 9.57
CA HIS A 65 -6.93 2.63 8.33
C HIS A 65 -8.30 3.08 7.82
N LYS A 66 -8.47 4.39 7.63
CA LYS A 66 -9.68 5.01 7.06
C LYS A 66 -9.31 5.81 5.80
N ILE A 67 -10.16 5.80 4.78
CA ILE A 67 -9.98 6.65 3.59
C ILE A 67 -10.35 8.08 3.97
N VAL A 68 -9.43 9.03 3.75
CA VAL A 68 -9.66 10.47 4.04
C VAL A 68 -9.65 11.33 2.78
N LEU A 69 -9.15 10.79 1.67
CA LEU A 69 -9.24 11.43 0.36
C LEU A 69 -9.34 10.36 -0.71
N GLU A 70 -10.31 10.51 -1.60
CA GLU A 70 -10.45 9.74 -2.81
C GLU A 70 -10.41 10.70 -4.01
N SER A 71 -9.45 10.49 -4.91
CA SER A 71 -9.36 11.19 -6.19
C SER A 71 -9.26 10.11 -7.28
N CYS A 72 -10.39 9.46 -7.54
CA CYS A 72 -10.50 8.28 -8.40
C CYS A 72 -10.78 8.62 -9.87
N HIS A 73 -9.99 9.54 -10.46
CA HIS A 73 -10.00 9.76 -11.92
C HIS A 73 -9.20 8.68 -12.63
N HIS A 74 -9.82 7.50 -12.79
CA HIS A 74 -9.21 6.37 -13.48
C HIS A 74 -9.34 6.53 -15.00
N THR A 75 -8.22 6.84 -15.64
CA THR A 75 -8.05 6.66 -17.09
C THR A 75 -7.55 5.26 -17.46
N CYS A 76 -7.30 4.42 -16.45
CA CYS A 76 -6.84 3.05 -16.64
C CYS A 76 -8.01 2.06 -16.60
N LEU A 77 -8.00 1.09 -17.52
CA LEU A 77 -8.94 -0.02 -17.43
C LEU A 77 -8.62 -0.88 -16.21
N ASN A 78 -9.66 -1.29 -15.49
CA ASN A 78 -9.56 -2.23 -14.39
C ASN A 78 -9.40 -3.67 -14.89
N PHE A 79 -8.33 -3.92 -15.65
CA PHE A 79 -7.84 -5.29 -15.76
C PHE A 79 -7.18 -5.59 -14.43
N ASP A 80 -7.91 -6.27 -13.55
CA ASP A 80 -7.27 -7.23 -12.66
C ASP A 80 -6.20 -7.93 -13.47
N ARG A 81 -4.97 -7.93 -12.98
CA ARG A 81 -3.98 -8.83 -13.54
C ARG A 81 -4.55 -10.21 -13.27
N LYS A 82 -5.35 -10.77 -14.20
CA LYS A 82 -5.72 -12.18 -14.23
C LYS A 82 -4.43 -12.86 -13.88
N LYS A 83 -4.37 -13.54 -12.70
CA LYS A 83 -3.22 -14.37 -12.34
C LYS A 83 -2.91 -15.09 -13.64
N ARG A 84 -1.76 -14.81 -14.24
CA ARG A 84 -1.35 -15.53 -15.44
C ARG A 84 -1.35 -16.97 -14.94
N LEU A 85 -2.41 -17.73 -15.26
CA LEU A 85 -2.46 -19.15 -15.00
C LEU A 85 -1.23 -19.63 -15.77
N SER A 86 -0.18 -19.96 -15.03
CA SER A 86 0.98 -20.60 -15.61
C SER A 86 0.42 -21.91 -16.14
N LEU A 87 0.13 -21.94 -17.44
CA LEU A 87 0.09 -23.20 -18.16
C LEU A 87 1.54 -23.70 -18.08
N VAL A 88 1.81 -24.48 -17.03
CA VAL A 88 3.08 -25.15 -16.85
C VAL A 88 3.14 -26.22 -17.92
N THR A 89 3.72 -25.90 -19.07
CA THR A 89 4.27 -26.92 -19.95
C THR A 89 5.67 -27.24 -19.41
N PRO A 90 5.96 -28.49 -18.99
CA PRO A 90 7.28 -28.84 -18.51
C PRO A 90 8.24 -28.91 -19.70
N LEU A 91 8.99 -27.84 -19.95
CA LEU A 91 10.14 -27.83 -20.84
C LEU A 91 11.41 -27.91 -19.99
N LEU A 92 11.89 -29.14 -19.82
CA LEU A 92 13.23 -29.47 -19.32
C LEU A 92 14.28 -28.77 -20.19
N LYS A 93 15.13 -27.90 -19.62
CA LYS A 93 16.49 -27.61 -20.08
C LYS A 93 17.44 -27.20 -18.94
N PRO A 94 18.75 -27.45 -19.07
CA PRO A 94 19.61 -27.88 -17.98
C PRO A 94 20.39 -26.77 -17.28
N ASN A 95 20.92 -27.18 -16.13
CA ASN A 95 21.78 -26.51 -15.16
C ASN A 95 23.10 -25.99 -15.77
N HIS A 96 23.42 -24.71 -15.55
CA HIS A 96 24.83 -24.27 -15.46
C HIS A 96 25.01 -23.25 -14.33
N LYS A 97 25.96 -23.60 -13.47
CA LYS A 97 26.47 -22.85 -12.31
C LYS A 97 27.07 -21.51 -12.75
N SER A 98 26.97 -20.47 -11.91
CA SER A 98 28.13 -19.65 -11.48
C SER A 98 27.74 -18.43 -10.62
N ALA A 99 28.51 -18.27 -9.55
CA ALA A 99 29.05 -17.03 -8.99
C ALA A 99 28.16 -16.11 -8.14
N ILE A 100 28.45 -16.22 -6.84
CA ILE A 100 28.44 -15.21 -5.79
C ILE A 100 28.77 -13.80 -6.32
N LYS A 101 27.94 -12.82 -5.93
CA LYS A 101 28.43 -11.50 -5.53
C LYS A 101 27.60 -10.98 -4.36
N ALA A 102 28.21 -10.98 -3.18
CA ALA A 102 27.81 -10.15 -2.08
C ALA A 102 28.03 -8.67 -2.47
N VAL A 103 27.00 -7.84 -2.29
CA VAL A 103 27.18 -6.40 -2.10
C VAL A 103 26.32 -6.01 -0.91
N LEU A 104 27.01 -5.77 0.19
CA LEU A 104 26.54 -4.96 1.30
C LEU A 104 26.20 -3.58 0.74
N ALA A 105 24.91 -3.28 0.66
CA ALA A 105 24.42 -1.92 0.65
C ALA A 105 23.71 -1.71 1.98
N SER A 106 24.48 -1.32 3.00
CA SER A 106 23.95 -0.77 4.24
C SER A 106 23.32 0.60 3.96
N GLY A 107 22.16 0.59 3.32
CA GLY A 107 21.16 1.61 3.56
C GLY A 107 20.38 1.16 4.79
N PHE A 108 20.14 2.07 5.74
CA PHE A 108 19.22 1.83 6.84
C PHE A 108 17.82 1.64 6.24
N VAL A 109 17.50 0.42 5.80
CA VAL A 109 16.16 0.04 5.34
C VAL A 109 15.32 -0.02 6.59
N LYS A 110 14.70 1.11 6.93
CA LYS A 110 13.57 1.09 7.85
C LYS A 110 12.54 0.17 7.21
N THR A 111 12.40 -1.04 7.74
CA THR A 111 11.56 -2.05 7.08
C THR A 111 10.12 -1.56 7.12
N GLU A 112 9.33 -1.91 6.10
CA GLU A 112 7.92 -1.52 6.04
C GLU A 112 7.16 -1.93 7.31
N ALA A 113 7.63 -2.99 8.00
CA ALA A 113 7.11 -3.46 9.27
C ALA A 113 7.44 -2.52 10.45
N GLU A 114 8.67 -2.02 10.56
CA GLU A 114 9.04 -1.02 11.60
C GLU A 114 8.22 0.26 11.45
N GLU A 115 8.00 0.69 10.20
CA GLU A 115 7.17 1.86 9.94
C GLU A 115 5.70 1.63 10.31
N ASP A 116 5.15 0.45 10.03
CA ASP A 116 3.77 0.11 10.42
C ASP A 116 3.65 -0.02 11.95
N LEU A 117 4.62 -0.62 12.64
CA LEU A 117 4.63 -0.68 14.11
C LEU A 117 4.68 0.72 14.75
N THR A 118 5.48 1.62 14.18
CA THR A 118 5.51 3.02 14.63
C THR A 118 4.22 3.79 14.33
N LEU A 119 3.34 3.34 13.40
CA LEU A 119 1.98 3.92 13.26
C LEU A 119 1.12 3.53 14.43
N GLU A 120 1.08 2.24 14.74
CA GLU A 120 0.22 1.70 15.79
C GLU A 120 0.54 2.41 17.11
N LEU A 121 1.84 2.49 17.46
CA LEU A 121 2.28 3.22 18.64
C LEU A 121 1.86 4.70 18.64
N ARG A 122 2.01 5.40 17.52
CA ARG A 122 1.60 6.82 17.42
C ARG A 122 0.09 7.00 17.50
N SER A 123 -0.68 6.09 16.90
CA SER A 123 -2.13 6.14 16.92
C SER A 123 -2.68 5.85 18.32
N LEU A 124 -2.04 4.93 19.06
CA LEU A 124 -2.41 4.63 20.44
C LEU A 124 -2.10 5.81 21.36
N ASN A 125 -0.95 6.46 21.20
CA ASN A 125 -0.59 7.64 22.00
C ASN A 125 -1.60 8.78 21.84
N LEU A 126 -2.05 9.06 20.60
CA LEU A 126 -3.07 10.09 20.36
C LEU A 126 -4.40 9.74 21.05
N SER A 127 -4.81 8.46 21.03
CA SER A 127 -6.03 8.02 21.71
C SER A 127 -5.94 8.14 23.23
N ILE A 128 -4.75 7.96 23.82
CA ILE A 128 -4.54 8.15 25.26
C ILE A 128 -4.69 9.64 25.63
N GLU A 129 -4.13 10.54 24.81
CA GLU A 129 -4.26 11.99 25.01
C GLU A 129 -5.73 12.44 24.96
N ASP A 130 -6.52 11.93 24.01
CA ASP A 130 -7.95 12.22 23.91
C ASP A 130 -8.74 11.73 25.14
N LEU A 131 -8.35 10.59 25.74
CA LEU A 131 -8.96 10.07 26.98
C LEU A 131 -8.63 10.94 28.19
N GLN A 132 -7.40 11.44 28.30
CA GLN A 132 -6.98 12.33 29.39
C GLN A 132 -7.68 13.70 29.36
N GLN A 133 -8.23 14.12 28.21
CA GLN A 133 -9.00 15.36 28.08
C GLN A 133 -10.47 15.23 28.52
N LEU A 134 -10.94 14.01 28.82
CA LEU A 134 -12.31 13.74 29.27
C LEU A 134 -12.43 13.66 30.80
N GLU A 135 -11.31 13.67 31.53
CA GLU A 135 -11.22 13.75 33.00
C GLU A 135 -11.03 15.19 33.48
#